data_AF-A0A5A7U3H8-F1
#
_entry.id   AF-A0A5A7U3H8-F1
#
_cell.length_a   1.000
_cell.length_b   1.000
_cell.length_c   1.000
_cell.angle_alpha   90.00
_cell.angle_beta   90.00
_cell.angle_gamma   90.00
#
_symmetry.space_group_name_H-M   'P 1'
#
loop_
_entity.id
_entity.type
_entity.pdbx_description
1 polymer ?
#
loop_
_entity_poly.entity_id
_entity_poly.type
_entity_poly.pdbx_seq_one_letter_code
_entity_poly.pdbx_strand_id
1 'polypeptide(L)' 'MIAEWPVHALANDNHVRMEFFHILREMLELTSLNRALLQRNLLSCMDDLRGFVLMPEDEREGFCRVLLRDTTR' A
#
# COMPACT_ATOMS: atom_id res chain seq x y z
N MET A 1 34.09 -5.52 3.49
CA MET A 1 33.12 -5.88 2.43
C MET A 1 31.76 -5.39 2.92
N ILE A 2 31.33 -4.22 2.47
CA ILE A 2 29.97 -3.74 2.75
C ILE A 2 29.07 -4.57 1.84
N ALA A 3 28.18 -5.37 2.41
CA ALA A 3 27.25 -6.16 1.62
C ALA A 3 26.43 -5.19 0.78
N GLU A 4 26.53 -5.31 -0.55
CA GLU A 4 25.60 -4.65 -1.46
C GLU A 4 24.20 -5.05 -1.00
N TRP A 5 23.41 -4.05 -0.57
CA TRP A 5 21.99 -4.26 -0.37
C TRP A 5 21.46 -4.84 -1.68
N PRO A 6 20.82 -6.01 -1.70
CA PRO A 6 20.24 -6.49 -2.93
C PRO A 6 19.25 -5.41 -3.32
N VAL A 7 19.49 -4.76 -4.46
CA VAL A 7 18.47 -3.96 -5.15
C VAL A 7 17.41 -4.98 -5.50
N HIS A 8 16.56 -5.30 -4.52
CA HIS A 8 15.55 -6.33 -4.61
C HIS A 8 14.65 -5.84 -5.72
N ALA A 9 14.79 -6.56 -6.83
CA ALA A 9 14.12 -6.45 -8.08
C ALA A 9 13.23 -5.21 -8.20
N LEU A 10 13.53 -4.43 -9.21
CA LEU A 10 12.54 -3.78 -10.06
C LEU A 10 11.56 -4.85 -10.62
N ALA A 11 10.93 -5.65 -9.75
CA ALA A 11 9.79 -6.51 -10.02
C ALA A 11 8.64 -5.53 -10.26
N ASN A 12 8.70 -4.95 -11.46
CA ASN A 12 7.82 -4.00 -12.09
C ASN A 12 7.02 -3.15 -11.09
N ASP A 13 7.48 -1.94 -10.78
CA ASP A 13 6.70 -1.00 -9.96
C ASP A 13 5.27 -0.78 -10.52
N ASN A 14 5.07 -1.01 -11.83
CA ASN A 14 3.73 -0.98 -12.42
C ASN A 14 2.88 -2.19 -12.00
N HIS A 15 3.48 -3.36 -11.80
CA HIS A 15 2.79 -4.51 -11.24
C HIS A 15 2.41 -4.25 -9.78
N VAL A 16 3.32 -3.72 -8.95
CA VAL A 16 3.00 -3.34 -7.56
C VAL A 16 1.84 -2.33 -7.52
N ARG A 17 1.85 -1.33 -8.41
CA ARG A 17 0.72 -0.39 -8.55
C ARG A 17 -0.57 -1.09 -8.97
N MET A 18 -0.51 -2.02 -9.91
CA MET A 18 -1.67 -2.78 -10.38
C MET A 18 -2.28 -3.60 -9.24
N GLU A 19 -1.46 -4.36 -8.52
CA GLU A 19 -1.90 -5.16 -7.37
C GLU A 19 -2.47 -4.28 -6.26
N PHE A 20 -1.84 -3.13 -6.00
CA PHE A 20 -2.37 -2.15 -5.05
C PHE A 20 -3.79 -1.69 -5.42
N PHE A 21 -4.03 -1.31 -6.67
CA PHE A 21 -5.37 -0.92 -7.12
C PHE A 21 -6.36 -2.09 -7.10
N HIS A 22 -5.90 -3.30 -7.39
CA HIS A 22 -6.71 -4.51 -7.32
C HIS A 22 -7.17 -4.78 -5.88
N ILE A 23 -6.24 -4.82 -4.93
CA ILE A 23 -6.52 -4.99 -3.49
C ILE A 23 -7.46 -3.89 -3.00
N LEU A 24 -7.15 -2.62 -3.32
CA LEU A 24 -8.01 -1.51 -2.93
C LEU A 24 -9.42 -1.64 -3.48
N ARG A 25 -9.62 -2.24 -4.67
CA ARG A 25 -10.94 -2.48 -5.25
C ARG A 25 -11.70 -3.58 -4.50
N GLU A 26 -11.01 -4.64 -4.08
CA GLU A 26 -11.58 -5.78 -3.36
C GLU A 26 -11.96 -5.47 -1.91
N MET A 27 -11.31 -4.47 -1.29
CA MET A 27 -11.66 -4.00 0.05
C MET A 27 -13.01 -3.25 0.07
N LEU A 28 -14.13 -3.97 -0.04
CA LEU A 28 -15.49 -3.42 -0.14
C LEU A 28 -15.89 -2.54 1.06
N GLU A 29 -15.32 -2.79 2.25
CA GLU A 29 -15.56 -2.02 3.48
C GLU A 29 -15.07 -0.56 3.40
N LEU A 30 -14.21 -0.22 2.44
CA LEU A 30 -13.70 1.13 2.27
C LEU A 30 -14.65 1.98 1.40
N THR A 31 -15.05 3.14 1.92
CA THR A 31 -15.74 4.18 1.15
C THR A 31 -14.84 4.72 0.02
N SER A 32 -15.45 5.34 -1.00
CA SER A 32 -14.70 5.98 -2.09
C SER A 32 -13.72 7.04 -1.59
N LEU A 33 -14.11 7.81 -0.57
CA LEU A 33 -13.25 8.80 0.09
C LEU A 33 -12.05 8.14 0.76
N ASN A 34 -12.27 7.08 1.54
CA ASN A 34 -11.20 6.36 2.22
C ASN A 34 -10.21 5.75 1.21
N ARG A 35 -10.70 5.20 0.10
CA ARG A 35 -9.84 4.69 -0.98
C ARG A 35 -8.98 5.81 -1.59
N ALA A 36 -9.55 6.98 -1.86
CA ALA A 36 -8.80 8.11 -2.39
C ALA A 36 -7.72 8.62 -1.41
N LEU A 37 -8.00 8.63 -0.10
CA LEU A 37 -7.04 9.00 0.93
C LEU A 37 -5.89 7.99 1.03
N LEU A 38 -6.20 6.68 1.03
CA LEU A 38 -5.18 5.63 1.03
C LEU A 38 -4.30 5.68 -0.22
N GLN A 39 -4.91 5.91 -1.39
CA GLN A 39 -4.17 6.12 -2.65
C GLN A 39 -3.21 7.30 -2.53
N ARG A 40 -3.68 8.46 -2.05
CA ARG A 40 -2.84 9.65 -1.87
C ARG A 40 -1.65 9.40 -0.95
N ASN A 41 -1.85 8.68 0.15
CA ASN A 41 -0.79 8.40 1.10
C ASN A 41 0.23 7.38 0.57
N LEU A 42 -0.24 6.23 0.08
CA LEU A 42 0.63 5.11 -0.26
C LEU A 42 1.26 5.23 -1.65
N LEU A 43 0.64 5.95 -2.59
CA LEU A 43 1.28 6.21 -3.89
C LEU A 43 2.42 7.22 -3.82
N SER A 44 2.60 7.91 -2.69
CA SER A 44 3.69 8.86 -2.50
C SER A 44 5.07 8.20 -2.39
N CYS A 45 5.11 6.93 -1.96
CA CYS A 45 6.34 6.18 -1.71
C CYS A 45 6.18 4.73 -2.21
N MET A 46 7.09 4.29 -3.09
CA MET A 46 7.02 2.91 -3.63
C MET A 46 7.27 1.85 -2.56
N ASP A 47 8.06 2.15 -1.53
CA ASP A 47 8.34 1.22 -0.44
C ASP A 47 7.08 0.99 0.42
N ASP A 48 6.31 2.05 0.69
CA ASP A 48 5.03 1.94 1.41
C ASP A 48 4.02 1.13 0.60
N LEU A 49 3.99 1.33 -0.72
CA LEU A 49 3.12 0.58 -1.64
C LEU A 49 3.48 -0.91 -1.66
N ARG A 50 4.78 -1.23 -1.73
CA ARG A 50 5.28 -2.61 -1.67
C ARG A 50 4.96 -3.25 -0.32
N GLY A 51 5.16 -2.52 0.78
CA GLY A 51 4.80 -2.96 2.13
C GLY A 51 3.31 -3.29 2.23
N PHE A 52 2.44 -2.44 1.68
CA PHE A 52 1.00 -2.68 1.67
C PHE A 52 0.59 -3.89 0.83
N VAL A 53 1.16 -4.06 -0.37
CA VAL A 53 0.86 -5.22 -1.24
C VAL A 53 1.30 -6.53 -0.59
N LEU A 54 2.44 -6.54 0.11
CA LEU A 54 2.96 -7.74 0.79
C LEU A 54 2.28 -8.03 2.13
N MET A 55 1.54 -7.06 2.70
CA MET A 55 0.83 -7.23 3.97
C MET A 55 -0.25 -8.32 3.87
N PRO A 56 -0.35 -9.23 4.85
CA PRO A 56 -1.45 -10.20 4.93
C PRO A 56 -2.82 -9.53 4.91
N GLU A 57 -3.81 -10.17 4.27
CA GLU A 57 -5.13 -9.58 4.08
C GLU A 57 -5.83 -9.22 5.41
N ASP A 58 -5.65 -10.04 6.44
CA ASP A 58 -6.19 -9.85 7.78
C ASP A 58 -5.58 -8.65 8.53
N GLU A 59 -4.36 -8.26 8.18
CA GLU A 59 -3.68 -7.09 8.76
C GLU A 59 -4.05 -5.77 8.04
N ARG A 60 -4.37 -5.84 6.74
CA ARG A 60 -4.62 -4.66 5.89
C ARG A 60 -5.75 -3.78 6.40
N GLU A 61 -6.82 -4.38 6.91
CA GLU A 61 -7.98 -3.62 7.41
C GLU A 61 -7.61 -2.78 8.65
N GLY A 62 -6.83 -3.36 9.57
CA GLY A 62 -6.29 -2.68 10.75
C GLY A 62 -5.35 -1.54 10.35
N PHE A 63 -4.44 -1.80 9.43
CA PHE A 63 -3.51 -0.80 8.91
C PHE A 63 -4.24 0.39 8.26
N CYS A 64 -5.21 0.11 7.37
CA CYS A 64 -6.02 1.15 6.73
C CYS A 64 -6.76 2.02 7.76
N ARG A 65 -7.33 1.41 8.82
CA ARG A 65 -8.00 2.16 9.89
C ARG A 65 -7.07 3.11 10.63
N VAL A 66 -5.84 2.69 10.92
CA VAL A 66 -4.84 3.54 11.58
C VAL A 66 -4.43 4.68 10.65
N LEU A 67 -4.05 4.35 9.41
CA LEU A 67 -3.59 5.33 8.42
C LEU A 67 -4.65 6.40 8.11
N LEU A 68 -5.94 6.02 8.05
CA LEU A 68 -7.04 6.95 7.80
C LEU A 68 -7.34 7.88 8.99
N ARG A 69 -7.14 7.40 10.23
CA ARG A 69 -7.30 8.24 11.44
C ARG A 69 -6.27 9.36 11.47
N ASP A 70 -5.04 9.10 11.03
CA ASP A 70 -3.98 10.10 11.03
C ASP A 70 -4.21 11.21 9.98
N THR A 71 -4.88 10.89 8.88
CA THR A 71 -5.23 11.88 7.83
C THR A 71 -6.42 12.78 8.12
N THR A 72 -7.22 12.46 9.15
CA THR A 72 -8.39 13.26 9.54
C THR A 72 -8.10 14.24 10.68
N ARG A 73 -6.81 14.40 11.03
CA ARG A 73 -6.32 15.37 12.01
C ARG A 73 -6.00 16.72 11.37
#